data_AF-A0A1G2Q2T0-F1
#
_entry.id   AF-A0A1G2Q2T0-F1
#
_cell.length_a   1.000
_cell.length_b   1.000
_cell.length_c   1.000
_cell.angle_alpha   90.00
_cell.angle_beta   90.00
_cell.angle_gamma   90.00
#
_symmetry.space_group_name_H-M   'P 1'
#
loop_
_entity.id
_entity.type
_entity.pdbx_description
1 polymer ?
#
loop_
_entity_poly.entity_id
_entity_poly.type
_entity_poly.pdbx_seq_one_letter_code
_entity_poly.pdbx_strand_id
1 'polypeptide(L)'
;MYVIALAAVLGVLWWGFGFLQRQDEGGDEKDAQRDFFIDERGEVPPPGEQEALEPGGEAEDVRTEVIDAVEARTSPDLLPGALGTGGAIERFWFASDREVYVEYRRSGSGIADRMAFLTAAGSGGGLALERKSLYGLGDATWELIEGEEALFVKPQRDLYERDASGQWVKRN
;
A
#
# COMPACT_ATOMS: atom_id res chain seq x y z
N MET A 1 29.68 34.67 47.41
CA MET A 1 28.38 35.10 46.84
C MET A 1 27.68 33.83 46.36
N TYR A 2 26.54 33.52 46.99
CA TYR A 2 25.53 32.46 46.75
C TYR A 2 25.94 31.00 46.42
N VAL A 3 25.61 30.14 47.39
CA VAL A 3 25.36 28.69 47.31
C VAL A 3 23.86 28.46 47.00
N ILE A 4 23.48 27.22 46.63
CA ILE A 4 22.12 26.61 46.51
C ILE A 4 21.63 26.52 45.04
N ALA A 5 21.73 25.38 44.35
CA ALA A 5 20.97 24.12 44.44
C ALA A 5 19.52 24.22 43.93
N LEU A 6 19.17 23.43 42.90
CA LEU A 6 17.96 22.60 42.95
C LEU A 6 18.08 21.42 41.98
N ALA A 7 17.81 20.23 42.50
CA ALA A 7 17.74 18.96 41.82
C ALA A 7 16.29 18.60 41.49
N ALA A 8 16.16 17.61 40.59
CA ALA A 8 15.10 16.62 40.48
C ALA A 8 13.71 17.05 39.96
N VAL A 9 13.38 16.51 38.77
CA VAL A 9 12.16 15.70 38.61
C VAL A 9 12.55 14.35 37.97
N LEU A 10 12.14 13.30 38.66
CA LEU A 10 12.30 11.86 38.40
C LEU A 10 11.21 11.32 37.44
N GLY A 11 11.44 10.12 36.89
CA GLY A 11 10.37 9.19 36.44
C GLY A 11 10.68 8.47 35.11
N VAL A 12 11.51 7.41 35.07
CA VAL A 12 11.10 5.97 35.14
C VAL A 12 10.34 5.56 33.85
N LEU A 13 10.90 4.77 32.92
CA LEU A 13 11.00 3.30 32.97
C LEU A 13 12.03 2.75 31.96
N TRP A 14 13.08 2.12 32.49
CA TRP A 14 13.99 1.20 31.80
C TRP A 14 14.06 -0.06 32.66
N TRP A 15 13.23 -1.07 32.36
CA TRP A 15 13.25 -2.43 32.91
C TRP A 15 12.86 -3.33 31.72
N GLY A 16 13.56 -4.40 31.35
CA GLY A 16 14.70 -5.04 32.00
C GLY A 16 15.55 -5.76 30.96
N PHE A 17 16.85 -5.61 31.13
CA PHE A 17 17.86 -6.52 30.61
C PHE A 17 18.59 -7.04 31.85
N GLY A 18 18.42 -8.32 32.17
CA GLY A 18 19.13 -8.89 33.32
C GLY A 18 18.57 -10.19 33.87
N PHE A 19 19.14 -11.28 33.38
CA PHE A 19 19.78 -12.28 34.24
C PHE A 19 18.90 -13.33 34.96
N LEU A 20 18.93 -14.57 34.45
CA LEU A 20 19.34 -15.81 35.14
C LEU A 20 19.20 -16.99 34.16
N GLN A 21 20.28 -17.42 33.49
CA GLN A 21 21.23 -18.48 33.87
C GLN A 21 20.70 -19.93 33.74
N ARG A 22 21.42 -20.69 32.88
CA ARG A 22 21.57 -22.17 32.80
C ARG A 22 20.32 -22.93 32.34
N GLN A 23 20.39 -24.00 31.55
CA GLN A 23 21.46 -24.91 31.12
C GLN A 23 20.89 -25.63 29.89
N ASP A 24 21.70 -25.80 28.84
CA ASP A 24 22.09 -27.11 28.26
C ASP A 24 20.97 -27.99 27.65
N GLU A 25 21.32 -28.52 26.47
CA GLU A 25 20.76 -29.69 25.79
C GLU A 25 19.50 -29.53 24.92
N GLY A 26 19.76 -29.55 23.60
CA GLY A 26 19.24 -30.61 22.72
C GLY A 26 17.76 -30.57 22.35
N GLY A 27 17.49 -30.29 21.08
CA GLY A 27 16.18 -30.57 20.49
C GLY A 27 15.96 -29.76 19.22
N ASP A 28 16.25 -30.39 18.08
CA ASP A 28 15.63 -30.06 16.81
C ASP A 28 14.10 -30.09 17.02
N GLU A 29 13.38 -29.01 16.73
CA GLU A 29 12.03 -29.12 16.16
C GLU A 29 11.52 -27.77 15.65
N LYS A 30 11.16 -27.79 14.37
CA LYS A 30 10.43 -26.74 13.67
C LYS A 30 9.00 -26.74 14.20
N ASP A 31 8.64 -25.78 15.03
CA ASP A 31 7.23 -25.54 15.33
C ASP A 31 6.80 -24.16 14.85
N ALA A 32 6.32 -24.19 13.60
CA ALA A 32 5.32 -23.25 13.12
C ALA A 32 4.11 -23.37 14.04
N GLN A 33 3.88 -22.35 14.87
CA GLN A 33 2.70 -22.22 15.68
C GLN A 33 1.49 -22.07 14.74
N ARG A 34 0.85 -23.21 14.43
CA ARG A 34 -0.45 -23.31 13.78
C ARG A 34 -1.49 -23.15 14.88
N ASP A 35 -2.22 -22.05 14.86
CA ASP A 35 -3.41 -21.88 15.70
C ASP A 35 -4.46 -22.92 15.30
N PHE A 36 -4.67 -23.91 16.17
CA PHE A 36 -5.78 -24.85 16.05
C PHE A 36 -7.02 -24.19 16.64
N PHE A 37 -7.96 -23.78 15.78
CA PHE A 37 -9.31 -23.46 16.20
C PHE A 37 -10.03 -24.76 16.59
N ILE A 38 -10.25 -24.96 17.88
CA ILE A 38 -11.10 -26.02 18.44
C ILE A 38 -12.54 -25.46 18.48
N ASP A 39 -13.51 -26.18 17.91
CA ASP A 39 -14.92 -25.77 17.98
C ASP A 39 -15.51 -25.98 19.39
N GLU A 40 -16.72 -25.47 19.65
CA GLU A 40 -17.38 -25.59 20.96
C GLU A 40 -17.69 -27.04 21.42
N ARG A 41 -17.37 -28.06 20.60
CA ARG A 41 -17.52 -29.49 20.91
C ARG A 41 -16.19 -30.21 21.11
N GLY A 42 -15.06 -29.53 20.98
CA GLY A 42 -13.75 -30.09 21.30
C GLY A 42 -13.18 -31.04 20.25
N GLU A 43 -13.71 -31.04 19.02
CA GLU A 43 -13.23 -31.92 17.95
C GLU A 43 -12.25 -31.19 17.03
N VAL A 44 -11.13 -31.86 16.71
CA VAL A 44 -10.15 -31.40 15.72
C VAL A 44 -10.64 -31.88 14.34
N PRO A 45 -10.95 -30.99 13.38
CA PRO A 45 -11.43 -31.41 12.07
C PRO A 45 -10.33 -32.20 11.33
N PRO A 46 -10.69 -33.24 10.57
CA PRO A 46 -9.72 -34.08 9.88
C PRO A 46 -8.88 -33.28 8.87
N PRO A 47 -7.58 -33.61 8.69
CA PRO A 47 -6.70 -32.93 7.77
C PRO A 47 -7.08 -33.31 6.33
N GLY A 48 -8.02 -32.58 5.74
CA GLY A 48 -8.49 -32.83 4.38
C GLY A 48 -9.44 -31.79 3.81
N GLU A 49 -10.02 -30.93 4.66
CA GLU A 49 -10.95 -29.87 4.25
C GLU A 49 -10.50 -28.49 4.74
N GLN A 50 -9.19 -28.23 4.73
CA GLN A 50 -8.75 -26.86 4.53
C GLN A 50 -8.85 -26.63 3.03
N GLU A 51 -10.01 -26.16 2.58
CA GLU A 51 -10.06 -25.35 1.36
C GLU A 51 -8.87 -24.40 1.47
N ALA A 52 -7.92 -24.55 0.55
CA ALA A 52 -6.89 -23.55 0.39
C ALA A 52 -7.66 -22.26 0.11
N LEU A 53 -7.80 -21.42 1.14
CA LEU A 53 -8.19 -20.03 0.98
C LEU A 53 -7.10 -19.45 0.09
N GLU A 54 -7.35 -19.50 -1.22
CA GLU A 54 -6.61 -18.76 -2.22
C GLU A 54 -6.49 -17.33 -1.67
N PRO A 55 -5.28 -16.79 -1.42
CA PRO A 55 -5.13 -15.40 -0.98
C PRO A 55 -5.49 -14.38 -2.08
N GLY A 56 -6.32 -14.76 -3.05
CA GLY A 56 -6.64 -14.00 -4.25
C GLY A 56 -7.81 -13.04 -4.11
N GLY A 57 -8.67 -13.15 -3.09
CA GLY A 57 -9.87 -12.30 -2.97
C GLY A 57 -9.57 -10.90 -2.41
N GLU A 58 -9.07 -10.83 -1.17
CA GLU A 58 -9.04 -9.55 -0.43
C GLU A 58 -8.08 -8.51 -1.04
N ALA A 59 -6.93 -8.91 -1.60
CA ALA A 59 -5.96 -7.97 -2.18
C ALA A 59 -6.39 -7.45 -3.56
N GLU A 60 -7.15 -8.25 -4.32
CA GLU A 60 -7.76 -7.81 -5.59
C GLU A 60 -8.93 -6.85 -5.31
N ASP A 61 -9.70 -7.10 -4.27
CA ASP A 61 -10.78 -6.22 -3.82
C ASP A 61 -10.24 -4.83 -3.46
N VAL A 62 -9.16 -4.74 -2.67
CA VAL A 62 -8.57 -3.45 -2.28
C VAL A 62 -8.06 -2.65 -3.48
N ARG A 63 -7.39 -3.28 -4.44
CA ARG A 63 -6.88 -2.56 -5.63
C ARG A 63 -8.02 -2.06 -6.52
N THR A 64 -9.08 -2.85 -6.65
CA THR A 64 -10.31 -2.43 -7.34
C THR A 64 -10.96 -1.24 -6.63
N GLU A 65 -11.06 -1.26 -5.30
CA GLU A 65 -11.54 -0.11 -4.52
C GLU A 65 -10.69 1.16 -4.75
N VAL A 66 -9.36 1.02 -4.84
CA VAL A 66 -8.46 2.14 -5.12
C VAL A 66 -8.69 2.71 -6.52
N ILE A 67 -8.83 1.85 -7.54
CA ILE A 67 -9.16 2.27 -8.91
C ILE A 67 -10.47 3.06 -8.91
N ASP A 68 -11.53 2.48 -8.34
CA ASP A 68 -12.85 3.11 -8.28
C ASP A 68 -12.80 4.46 -7.55
N ALA A 69 -12.06 4.54 -6.44
CA ALA A 69 -11.90 5.78 -5.70
C ALA A 69 -11.17 6.87 -6.51
N VAL A 70 -10.13 6.50 -7.28
CA VAL A 70 -9.40 7.45 -8.13
C VAL A 70 -10.30 7.95 -9.26
N GLU A 71 -11.05 7.06 -9.91
CA GLU A 71 -11.97 7.42 -10.99
C GLU A 71 -13.10 8.32 -10.47
N ALA A 72 -13.69 7.98 -9.33
CA ALA A 72 -14.76 8.77 -8.72
C ALA A 72 -14.29 10.15 -8.23
N ARG A 73 -13.00 10.29 -7.91
CA ARG A 73 -12.44 11.49 -7.26
C ARG A 73 -11.27 12.06 -8.04
N THR A 74 -11.36 12.07 -9.37
CA THR A 74 -10.42 12.78 -10.23
C THR A 74 -10.54 14.28 -9.97
N SER A 75 -9.93 14.75 -8.87
CA SER A 75 -9.88 16.16 -8.49
C SER A 75 -8.62 16.79 -9.08
N PRO A 76 -8.62 18.11 -9.35
CA PRO A 76 -7.41 18.81 -9.79
C PRO A 76 -6.22 18.67 -8.83
N ASP A 77 -6.47 18.47 -7.54
CA ASP A 77 -5.41 18.32 -6.53
C ASP A 77 -4.73 16.94 -6.60
N LEU A 78 -5.50 15.90 -6.92
CA LEU A 78 -5.01 14.52 -7.07
C LEU A 78 -4.45 14.27 -8.48
N LEU A 79 -5.13 14.75 -9.51
CA LEU A 79 -4.79 14.51 -10.91
C LEU A 79 -4.92 15.82 -11.72
N PRO A 80 -3.95 16.73 -11.59
CA PRO A 80 -4.01 18.04 -12.23
C PRO A 80 -4.08 17.92 -13.75
N GLY A 81 -5.09 18.55 -14.35
CA GLY A 81 -5.33 18.56 -15.79
C GLY A 81 -5.95 17.28 -16.36
N ALA A 82 -6.28 16.28 -15.53
CA ALA A 82 -6.99 15.08 -15.98
C ALA A 82 -8.46 15.35 -16.35
N LEU A 83 -9.06 16.41 -15.78
CA LEU A 83 -10.43 16.83 -16.10
C LEU A 83 -10.49 17.66 -17.39
N GLY A 84 -11.50 17.40 -18.22
CA GLY A 84 -11.79 18.16 -19.44
C GLY A 84 -11.82 17.28 -20.70
N THR A 85 -12.07 17.90 -21.86
CA THR A 85 -12.18 17.18 -23.13
C THR A 85 -10.87 16.50 -23.51
N GLY A 86 -10.90 15.18 -23.62
CA GLY A 86 -9.75 14.37 -23.98
C GLY A 86 -8.79 14.08 -22.81
N GLY A 87 -9.05 14.54 -21.60
CA GLY A 87 -8.36 14.04 -20.41
C GLY A 87 -8.85 12.63 -20.07
N ALA A 88 -7.94 11.72 -19.72
CA ALA A 88 -8.30 10.33 -19.40
C ALA A 88 -7.21 9.66 -18.57
N ILE A 89 -7.60 8.77 -17.65
CA ILE A 89 -6.69 7.83 -17.00
C ILE A 89 -6.45 6.67 -17.97
N GLU A 90 -5.20 6.33 -18.17
CA GLU A 90 -4.77 5.34 -19.16
C GLU A 90 -4.31 4.04 -18.49
N ARG A 91 -3.55 4.14 -17.39
CA ARG A 91 -3.03 2.97 -16.67
C ARG A 91 -2.95 3.17 -15.16
N PHE A 92 -3.03 2.07 -14.43
CA PHE A 92 -2.64 2.00 -13.01
C PHE A 92 -1.49 1.01 -12.83
N TRP A 93 -0.40 1.47 -12.21
CA TRP A 93 0.72 0.63 -11.82
C TRP A 93 0.79 0.56 -10.30
N PHE A 94 0.44 -0.58 -9.70
CA PHE A 94 0.48 -0.74 -8.26
C PHE A 94 1.89 -1.12 -7.80
N ALA A 95 2.44 -0.36 -6.86
CA ALA A 95 3.65 -0.72 -6.12
C ALA A 95 3.34 -1.62 -4.91
N SER A 96 2.14 -1.45 -4.34
CA SER A 96 1.51 -2.32 -3.34
C SER A 96 0.00 -2.13 -3.41
N ASP A 97 -0.79 -2.86 -2.62
CA ASP A 97 -2.26 -2.81 -2.71
C ASP A 97 -2.86 -1.40 -2.49
N ARG A 98 -2.09 -0.50 -1.86
CA ARG A 98 -2.51 0.88 -1.52
C ARG A 98 -1.57 1.96 -2.04
N GLU A 99 -0.57 1.60 -2.82
CA GLU A 99 0.37 2.54 -3.43
C GLU A 99 0.32 2.36 -4.94
N VAL A 100 -0.09 3.40 -5.66
CA VAL A 100 -0.40 3.28 -7.09
C VAL A 100 0.13 4.47 -7.87
N TYR A 101 0.72 4.21 -9.02
CA TYR A 101 0.99 5.20 -10.04
C TYR A 101 -0.19 5.26 -11.01
N VAL A 102 -0.76 6.44 -11.19
CA VAL A 102 -1.84 6.70 -12.12
C VAL A 102 -1.26 7.43 -13.32
N GLU A 103 -1.17 6.75 -14.45
CA GLU A 103 -0.74 7.33 -15.72
C GLU A 103 -1.96 7.90 -16.45
N TYR A 104 -1.89 9.17 -16.84
CA TYR A 104 -3.04 9.86 -17.42
C TYR A 104 -2.63 10.89 -18.48
N ARG A 105 -3.56 11.12 -19.40
CA ARG A 105 -3.50 12.18 -20.39
C ARG A 105 -4.14 13.45 -19.82
N ARG A 106 -3.44 14.58 -19.92
CA ARG A 106 -4.06 15.89 -19.68
C ARG A 106 -5.03 16.27 -20.80
N SER A 107 -6.05 17.04 -20.45
CA SER A 107 -6.97 17.65 -21.41
C SER A 107 -6.19 18.35 -22.54
N GLY A 108 -6.47 17.97 -23.80
CA GLY A 108 -5.80 18.52 -24.98
C GLY A 108 -4.41 17.96 -25.33
N SER A 109 -3.80 17.07 -24.53
CA SER A 109 -2.46 16.52 -24.80
C SER A 109 -2.43 15.54 -25.98
N GLY A 110 -3.51 14.77 -26.18
CA GLY A 110 -3.55 13.65 -27.13
C GLY A 110 -2.81 12.38 -26.66
N ILE A 111 -1.83 12.51 -25.76
CA ILE A 111 -1.03 11.39 -25.21
C ILE A 111 -1.04 11.34 -23.67
N ALA A 112 -0.69 10.19 -23.10
CA ALA A 112 -0.38 10.10 -21.68
C ALA A 112 0.93 10.88 -21.39
N ASP A 113 0.82 11.99 -20.67
CA ASP A 113 1.93 12.92 -20.42
C ASP A 113 2.10 13.28 -18.94
N ARG A 114 1.31 12.64 -18.07
CA ARG A 114 1.38 12.79 -16.62
C ARG A 114 1.28 11.44 -15.92
N MET A 115 1.94 11.37 -14.77
CA MET A 115 1.83 10.27 -13.84
C MET A 115 1.79 10.79 -12.41
N ALA A 116 0.85 10.35 -11.60
CA ALA A 116 0.76 10.70 -10.18
C ALA A 116 1.00 9.46 -9.32
N PHE A 117 1.84 9.57 -8.29
CA PHE A 117 1.97 8.53 -7.28
C PHE A 117 1.02 8.84 -6.12
N LEU A 118 0.08 7.93 -5.87
CA LEU A 118 -0.96 8.08 -4.86
C LEU A 118 -0.83 7.00 -3.79
N THR A 119 -1.15 7.38 -2.55
CA THR A 119 -1.32 6.45 -1.44
C THR A 119 -2.77 6.44 -0.99
N ALA A 120 -3.28 5.25 -0.70
CA ALA A 120 -4.63 5.03 -0.20
C ALA A 120 -4.61 4.65 1.29
N ALA A 121 -5.52 5.24 2.07
CA ALA A 121 -5.75 4.89 3.48
C ALA A 121 -7.25 4.70 3.76
N GLY A 122 -7.58 3.93 4.81
CA GLY A 122 -8.98 3.55 5.08
C GLY A 122 -9.42 2.30 4.29
N SER A 123 -10.73 2.06 4.17
CA SER A 123 -11.31 0.92 3.46
C SER A 123 -12.75 1.22 3.04
N GLY A 124 -13.25 0.54 2.00
CA GLY A 124 -14.59 0.72 1.47
C GLY A 124 -14.86 2.16 0.97
N GLY A 125 -16.12 2.61 1.01
CA GLY A 125 -16.50 3.95 0.52
C GLY A 125 -15.81 5.15 1.18
N GLY A 126 -15.05 4.94 2.26
CA GLY A 126 -14.28 5.94 2.98
C GLY A 126 -12.79 6.03 2.61
N LEU A 127 -12.34 5.34 1.54
CA LEU A 127 -10.94 5.31 1.14
C LEU A 127 -10.41 6.72 0.84
N ALA A 128 -9.41 7.19 1.58
CA ALA A 128 -8.78 8.49 1.41
C ALA A 128 -7.58 8.35 0.46
N LEU A 129 -7.51 9.23 -0.54
CA LEU A 129 -6.42 9.29 -1.50
C LEU A 129 -5.55 10.51 -1.23
N GLU A 130 -4.25 10.32 -1.29
CA GLU A 130 -3.27 11.39 -1.17
C GLU A 130 -2.25 11.29 -2.30
N ARG A 131 -2.01 12.39 -3.02
CA ARG A 131 -0.92 12.47 -4.00
C ARG A 131 0.39 12.76 -3.29
N LYS A 132 1.34 11.85 -3.43
CA LYS A 132 2.70 11.98 -2.89
C LYS A 132 3.65 12.60 -3.90
N SER A 133 3.46 12.30 -5.18
CA SER A 133 4.35 12.75 -6.24
C SER A 133 3.60 12.98 -7.55
N LEU A 134 4.11 13.86 -8.39
CA LEU A 134 3.64 14.09 -9.75
C LEU A 134 4.82 14.15 -10.70
N TYR A 135 4.64 13.49 -11.82
CA TYR A 135 5.61 13.38 -12.89
C TYR A 135 5.04 13.89 -14.21
N GLY A 136 5.94 14.39 -15.05
CA GLY A 136 5.66 14.75 -16.44
C GLY A 136 6.52 13.93 -17.39
N LEU A 137 6.00 13.68 -18.59
CA LEU A 137 6.79 13.10 -19.66
C LEU A 137 7.84 14.13 -20.13
N GLY A 138 9.12 13.85 -19.89
CA GLY A 138 10.26 14.59 -20.44
C GLY A 138 10.71 14.02 -21.79
N ASP A 139 11.90 14.41 -22.23
CA ASP A 139 12.42 14.04 -23.56
C ASP A 139 12.73 12.53 -23.70
N ALA A 140 13.09 11.87 -22.59
CA ALA A 140 13.49 10.47 -22.59
C ALA A 140 12.86 9.61 -21.49
N THR A 141 12.34 10.24 -20.43
CA THR A 141 11.81 9.53 -19.25
C THR A 141 10.81 10.38 -18.49
N TRP A 142 10.22 9.81 -17.45
CA TRP A 142 9.38 10.52 -16.51
C TRP A 142 10.23 11.41 -15.59
N GLU A 143 9.87 12.68 -15.51
CA GLU A 143 10.55 13.68 -14.69
C GLU A 143 9.67 14.12 -13.53
N LEU A 144 10.24 14.17 -12.33
CA LEU A 144 9.53 14.62 -11.13
C LEU A 144 9.20 16.12 -11.25
N ILE A 145 7.92 16.45 -11.18
CA ILE A 145 7.40 17.82 -11.15
C ILE A 145 7.23 18.29 -9.71
N GLU A 146 6.69 17.44 -8.84
CA GLU A 146 6.32 17.78 -7.46
C GLU A 146 6.38 16.54 -6.56
N GLY A 147 6.75 16.73 -5.29
CA GLY A 147 6.73 15.68 -4.27
C GLY A 147 8.07 14.99 -4.06
N GLU A 148 8.03 13.75 -3.57
CA GLU A 148 9.21 12.92 -3.34
C GLU A 148 9.44 11.92 -4.47
N GLU A 149 10.70 11.56 -4.75
CA GLU A 149 11.00 10.56 -5.77
C GLU A 149 10.58 9.15 -5.31
N ALA A 150 9.57 8.59 -5.96
CA ALA A 150 9.08 7.24 -5.71
C ALA A 150 9.37 6.27 -6.87
N LEU A 151 9.43 6.73 -8.12
CA LEU A 151 9.41 5.89 -9.33
C LEU A 151 10.60 4.93 -9.42
N PHE A 152 11.78 5.36 -8.94
CA PHE A 152 13.00 4.55 -8.96
C PHE A 152 13.23 3.78 -7.65
N VAL A 153 12.38 3.99 -6.65
CA VAL A 153 12.53 3.41 -5.30
C VAL A 153 11.52 2.30 -5.07
N LYS A 154 10.31 2.44 -5.61
CA LYS A 154 9.21 1.50 -5.42
C LYS A 154 9.01 0.67 -6.70
N PRO A 155 9.18 -0.66 -6.63
CA PRO A 155 8.98 -1.51 -7.79
C PRO A 155 7.49 -1.56 -8.18
N GLN A 156 7.21 -1.51 -9.48
CA GLN A 156 5.87 -1.72 -10.03
C GLN A 156 5.57 -3.22 -10.05
N ARG A 157 4.48 -3.64 -9.39
CA ARG A 157 4.09 -5.03 -9.23
C ARG A 157 3.01 -5.42 -10.22
N ASP A 158 1.90 -4.67 -10.23
CA ASP A 158 0.71 -5.03 -11.00
C ASP A 158 0.29 -3.88 -11.91
N LEU A 159 0.03 -4.22 -13.18
CA LEU A 159 -0.46 -3.30 -14.19
C LEU A 159 -1.93 -3.54 -14.46
N TYR A 160 -2.73 -2.48 -14.41
CA TYR A 160 -4.11 -2.48 -14.87
C TYR A 160 -4.28 -1.52 -16.05
N GLU A 161 -4.95 -2.02 -17.09
CA GLU A 161 -5.33 -1.28 -18.28
C GLU A 161 -6.79 -1.55 -18.63
N ARG A 162 -7.45 -0.60 -19.29
CA ARG A 162 -8.78 -0.86 -19.84
C ARG A 162 -8.70 -1.87 -20.98
N ASP A 163 -9.63 -2.81 -21.01
CA ASP A 163 -9.84 -3.70 -22.15
C ASP A 163 -10.75 -3.06 -23.21
N ALA A 164 -11.07 -3.82 -24.27
CA ALA A 164 -11.94 -3.35 -25.34
C ALA A 164 -13.38 -3.05 -24.89
N SER A 165 -13.81 -3.59 -23.75
CA SER A 165 -15.10 -3.32 -23.13
C SER A 165 -15.07 -2.11 -22.18
N GLY A 166 -13.88 -1.52 -21.98
CA GLY A 166 -13.65 -0.39 -21.09
C GLY A 166 -13.52 -0.77 -19.62
N GLN A 167 -13.42 -2.06 -19.30
CA GLN A 167 -13.22 -2.58 -17.94
C GLN A 167 -11.73 -2.62 -17.60
N TRP A 168 -11.38 -2.31 -16.35
CA TRP A 168 -10.01 -2.44 -15.85
C TRP A 168 -9.67 -3.91 -15.67
N VAL A 169 -8.57 -4.35 -16.29
CA VAL A 169 -8.08 -5.72 -16.18
C VAL A 169 -6.60 -5.73 -15.88
N LYS A 170 -6.20 -6.67 -15.03
CA LYS A 170 -4.79 -6.93 -14.74
C LYS A 170 -4.09 -7.49 -15.98
N ARG A 171 -2.89 -7.00 -16.29
CA ARG A 171 -2.13 -7.37 -17.51
C ARG A 171 -0.92 -8.28 -17.26
N ASN A 172 -0.49 -8.45 -16.02
CA ASN A 172 0.72 -9.18 -15.66
C ASN A 172 0.55 -10.10 -14.44
#